data_AF-A0A382NYT9-F1
#
_entry.id   AF-A0A382NYT9-F1
#
_cell.length_a   1.000
_cell.length_b   1.000
_cell.length_c   1.000
_cell.angle_alpha   90.00
_cell.angle_beta   90.00
_cell.angle_gamma   90.00
#
_symmetry.space_group_name_H-M   'P 1'
#
loop_
_entity.id
_entity.type
_entity.pdbx_description
1 polymer ?
#
loop_
_entity_poly.entity_id
_entity_poly.type
_entity_poly.pdbx_seq_one_letter_code
_entity_poly.pdbx_strand_id
1 'polypeptide(L)'
;MADSAVTSENGQDGEETRRDFLLISTVSVGAVGAALAAWPFIDLMNPSKDVLALASTELDLSGIEEGQAITAIWRGKPIFIRRRTASEVDAAKNVKLAELKDPQSDADRVQKPEWLVLIGICTHLGCIPVGNKSGQTKGEFGGWFCPCHGSRYDTSGR
;
A
#
# COMPACT_ATOMS: atom_id res chain seq x y z
N MET A 1 11.52 14.44 88.39
CA MET A 1 10.68 13.22 88.32
C MET A 1 9.45 13.56 87.50
N ALA A 2 9.15 12.70 86.53
CA ALA A 2 8.00 12.70 85.60
C ALA A 2 7.96 13.84 84.57
N ASP A 3 7.71 13.62 83.28
CA ASP A 3 7.63 12.39 82.48
C ASP A 3 7.79 12.85 81.02
N SER A 4 8.72 12.26 80.28
CA SER A 4 8.87 12.50 78.84
C SER A 4 7.80 11.73 78.09
N ALA A 5 6.71 12.40 77.71
CA ALA A 5 5.70 11.80 76.84
C ALA A 5 6.28 11.65 75.43
N VAL A 6 6.72 10.43 75.12
CA VAL A 6 6.98 9.97 73.75
C VAL A 6 5.64 9.99 73.01
N THR A 7 5.43 11.02 72.18
CA THR A 7 4.35 10.98 71.18
C THR A 7 4.72 9.94 70.14
N SER A 8 4.02 8.82 70.22
CA SER A 8 3.98 7.75 69.22
C SER A 8 3.67 8.33 67.83
N GLU A 9 4.69 8.51 67.00
CA GLU A 9 4.54 8.51 65.54
C GLU A 9 4.26 7.05 65.11
N ASN A 10 3.00 6.65 65.13
CA ASN A 10 2.55 5.40 64.53
C ASN A 10 1.09 5.58 64.15
N GLY A 11 0.82 5.97 62.90
CA GLY A 11 -0.55 6.04 62.42
C GLY A 11 -0.84 6.63 61.04
N GLN A 12 0.10 7.30 60.36
CA GLN A 12 -0.20 7.97 59.08
C GLN A 12 0.35 7.26 57.83
N ASP A 13 1.44 6.49 57.92
CA ASP A 13 2.05 5.86 56.73
C ASP A 13 1.23 4.71 56.12
N GLY A 14 0.39 4.03 56.91
CA GLY A 14 -0.36 2.86 56.46
C GLY A 14 -1.63 3.17 55.67
N GLU A 15 -2.23 4.35 55.85
CA GLU A 15 -3.52 4.69 55.27
C GLU A 15 -3.38 5.35 53.89
N GLU A 16 -2.40 6.23 53.71
CA GLU A 16 -2.04 6.80 52.40
C GLU A 16 -1.58 5.71 51.43
N THR A 17 -0.68 4.82 51.88
CA THR A 17 -0.15 3.72 51.05
C THR A 17 -1.24 2.74 50.58
N ARG A 18 -2.28 2.49 51.40
CA ARG A 18 -3.41 1.61 51.02
C ARG A 18 -4.35 2.30 50.02
N ARG A 19 -4.64 3.59 50.22
CA ARG A 19 -5.48 4.37 49.31
C ARG A 19 -4.80 4.52 47.96
N ASP A 20 -3.51 4.82 47.96
CA ASP A 20 -2.70 4.92 46.74
C ASP A 20 -2.63 3.58 46.01
N PHE A 21 -2.41 2.48 46.74
CA PHE A 21 -2.45 1.14 46.14
C PHE A 21 -3.79 0.87 45.46
N LEU A 22 -4.92 1.12 46.14
CA LEU A 22 -6.26 0.91 45.58
C LEU A 22 -6.55 1.81 44.37
N LEU A 23 -6.13 3.08 44.41
CA LEU A 23 -6.31 4.03 43.33
C LEU A 23 -5.47 3.63 42.11
N ILE A 24 -4.17 3.39 42.30
CA ILE A 24 -3.27 2.98 41.22
C ILE A 24 -3.75 1.66 40.61
N SER A 25 -4.07 0.66 41.44
CA SER A 25 -4.55 -0.63 40.92
C SER A 25 -5.84 -0.48 40.12
N THR A 26 -6.80 0.33 40.62
CA THR A 26 -8.08 0.53 39.96
C THR A 26 -7.91 1.28 38.63
N VAL A 27 -7.13 2.36 38.63
CA VAL A 27 -6.86 3.14 37.41
C VAL A 27 -6.09 2.32 36.40
N SER A 28 -5.06 1.58 36.81
CA SER A 28 -4.30 0.72 35.91
C SER A 28 -5.16 -0.36 35.27
N VAL A 29 -5.96 -1.10 36.07
CA VAL A 29 -6.87 -2.12 35.56
C VAL A 29 -7.95 -1.50 34.67
N GLY A 30 -8.51 -0.35 35.07
CA GLY A 30 -9.50 0.39 34.29
C GLY A 30 -8.96 0.85 32.93
N ALA A 31 -7.75 1.40 32.90
CA ALA A 31 -7.09 1.87 31.68
C ALA A 31 -6.79 0.70 30.72
N VAL A 32 -6.23 -0.40 31.22
CA VAL A 32 -5.96 -1.61 30.42
C VAL A 32 -7.26 -2.21 29.90
N GLY A 33 -8.28 -2.32 30.75
CA GLY A 33 -9.60 -2.83 30.36
C GLY A 33 -10.26 -1.97 29.27
N ALA A 34 -10.19 -0.64 29.39
CA ALA A 34 -10.69 0.27 28.38
C ALA A 34 -9.93 0.14 27.05
N ALA A 35 -8.60 0.01 27.08
CA ALA A 35 -7.79 -0.20 25.88
C ALA A 35 -8.13 -1.53 25.19
N LEU A 36 -8.27 -2.62 25.96
CA LEU A 36 -8.67 -3.93 25.43
C LEU A 36 -10.09 -3.92 24.87
N ALA A 37 -11.01 -3.16 25.47
CA ALA A 37 -12.37 -3.01 24.97
C ALA A 37 -12.42 -2.17 23.68
N ALA A 38 -11.57 -1.15 23.54
CA ALA A 38 -11.49 -0.33 22.34
C ALA A 38 -10.83 -1.03 21.16
N TRP A 39 -9.87 -1.94 21.42
CA TRP A 39 -9.06 -2.58 20.38
C TRP A 39 -9.88 -3.28 19.27
N PRO A 40 -10.90 -4.11 19.54
CA PRO A 40 -11.69 -4.75 18.49
C PRO A 40 -12.42 -3.77 17.58
N PHE A 41 -12.81 -2.60 18.09
CA PHE A 41 -13.49 -1.58 17.26
C PHE A 41 -12.51 -0.89 16.31
N ILE A 42 -11.27 -0.69 16.75
CA ILE A 42 -10.19 -0.18 15.89
C ILE A 42 -9.83 -1.25 14.85
N ASP A 43 -9.67 -2.49 15.28
CA ASP A 43 -9.33 -3.60 14.37
C ASP A 43 -10.44 -3.88 13.35
N LEU A 44 -11.72 -3.65 13.70
CA LEU A 44 -12.86 -3.75 12.79
C LEU A 44 -12.76 -2.76 11.60
N MET A 45 -11.99 -1.67 11.73
CA MET A 45 -11.78 -0.71 10.65
C MET A 45 -10.72 -1.16 9.64
N ASN A 46 -9.95 -2.23 9.93
CA ASN A 46 -9.00 -2.82 9.01
C ASN A 46 -9.70 -3.60 7.88
N PRO A 47 -9.01 -3.90 6.76
CA PRO A 47 -9.55 -4.75 5.70
C PRO A 47 -10.00 -6.12 6.24
N SER A 48 -11.22 -6.52 5.91
CA SER A 48 -11.79 -7.81 6.28
C SER A 48 -11.08 -8.97 5.60
N LYS A 49 -11.28 -10.19 6.12
CA LYS A 49 -10.60 -11.40 5.60
C LYS A 49 -10.94 -11.70 4.13
N ASP A 50 -12.15 -11.40 3.68
CA ASP A 50 -12.56 -11.51 2.28
C ASP A 50 -11.85 -10.49 1.37
N VAL A 51 -11.61 -9.26 1.87
CA VAL A 51 -10.79 -8.27 1.15
C VAL A 51 -9.32 -8.72 1.06
N LEU A 52 -8.79 -9.32 2.13
CA LEU A 52 -7.43 -9.87 2.15
C LEU A 52 -7.30 -11.13 1.28
N ALA A 53 -8.35 -11.93 1.13
CA ALA A 53 -8.34 -13.09 0.23
C ALA A 53 -8.17 -12.68 -1.25
N LEU A 54 -8.59 -11.46 -1.62
CA LEU A 54 -8.38 -10.87 -2.94
C LEU A 54 -7.00 -10.19 -3.08
N ALA A 55 -6.09 -10.38 -2.12
CA ALA A 55 -4.75 -9.77 -2.16
C ALA A 55 -3.85 -10.33 -3.25
N SER A 56 -4.14 -11.51 -3.79
CA SER A 56 -3.42 -12.10 -4.93
C SER A 56 -4.40 -12.65 -5.94
N THR A 57 -3.99 -12.71 -7.21
CA THR A 57 -4.78 -13.35 -8.28
C THR A 57 -3.84 -14.08 -9.21
N GLU A 58 -4.32 -15.19 -9.77
CA GLU A 58 -3.66 -15.90 -10.85
C GLU A 58 -4.37 -15.54 -12.16
N LEU A 59 -3.59 -15.39 -13.24
CA LEU A 59 -4.11 -15.09 -14.56
C LEU A 59 -3.38 -15.95 -15.58
N ASP A 60 -4.13 -16.63 -16.43
CA ASP A 60 -3.55 -17.38 -17.54
C ASP A 60 -3.08 -16.43 -18.65
N LEU A 61 -1.82 -16.63 -19.07
CA LEU A 61 -1.15 -15.85 -20.11
C LEU A 61 -1.16 -16.55 -21.48
N SER A 62 -1.61 -17.81 -21.55
CA SER A 62 -1.48 -18.67 -22.73
C SER A 62 -2.16 -18.10 -23.99
N GLY A 63 -3.29 -17.41 -23.82
CA GLY A 63 -4.08 -16.84 -24.91
C GLY A 63 -3.65 -15.44 -25.39
N ILE A 64 -2.55 -14.89 -24.87
CA ILE A 64 -2.09 -13.53 -25.22
C ILE A 64 -0.98 -13.62 -26.29
N GLU A 65 -1.29 -13.13 -27.48
CA GLU A 65 -0.34 -13.09 -28.60
C GLU A 65 0.67 -11.94 -28.48
N GLU A 66 1.77 -12.03 -29.21
CA GLU A 66 2.78 -10.98 -29.22
C GLU A 66 2.20 -9.66 -29.75
N GLY A 67 2.49 -8.55 -29.07
CA GLY A 67 1.92 -7.24 -29.36
C GLY A 67 0.49 -7.03 -28.84
N GLN A 68 -0.16 -8.07 -28.32
CA GLN A 68 -1.48 -7.99 -27.71
C GLN A 68 -1.38 -7.51 -26.25
N ALA A 69 -2.44 -6.82 -25.81
CA ALA A 69 -2.62 -6.47 -24.41
C ALA A 69 -4.03 -6.81 -23.95
N ILE A 70 -4.15 -7.16 -22.68
CA ILE A 70 -5.42 -7.39 -21.99
C ILE A 70 -5.49 -6.52 -20.74
N THR A 71 -6.71 -6.26 -20.27
CA THR A 71 -6.94 -5.61 -18.99
C THR A 71 -7.66 -6.59 -18.07
N ALA A 72 -7.03 -6.94 -16.96
CA ALA A 72 -7.66 -7.67 -15.86
C ALA A 72 -8.04 -6.69 -14.74
N ILE A 73 -8.94 -7.10 -13.84
CA ILE A 73 -9.26 -6.34 -12.63
C ILE A 73 -8.65 -7.07 -11.43
N TRP A 74 -7.83 -6.37 -10.65
CA TRP A 74 -7.28 -6.87 -9.39
C TRP A 74 -7.41 -5.79 -8.32
N ARG A 75 -8.01 -6.14 -7.17
CA ARG A 75 -8.28 -5.20 -6.06
C ARG A 75 -9.04 -3.94 -6.50
N GLY A 76 -9.98 -4.08 -7.44
CA GLY A 76 -10.75 -2.97 -8.01
C GLY A 76 -9.94 -2.04 -8.94
N LYS A 77 -8.68 -2.39 -9.23
CA LYS A 77 -7.78 -1.62 -10.09
C LYS A 77 -7.59 -2.34 -11.43
N PRO A 78 -7.54 -1.60 -12.56
CA PRO A 78 -7.18 -2.21 -13.83
C PRO A 78 -5.70 -2.61 -13.83
N ILE A 79 -5.42 -3.82 -14.26
CA ILE A 79 -4.06 -4.33 -14.48
C ILE A 79 -3.89 -4.50 -15.98
N PHE A 80 -2.91 -3.82 -16.54
CA PHE A 80 -2.54 -3.94 -17.94
C PHE A 80 -1.50 -5.04 -18.04
N ILE A 81 -1.83 -6.08 -18.80
CA ILE A 81 -0.89 -7.14 -19.16
C ILE A 81 -0.65 -7.02 -20.66
N ARG A 82 0.60 -6.77 -21.04
CA ARG A 82 1.03 -6.67 -22.43
C ARG A 82 2.12 -7.69 -22.70
N ARG A 83 1.95 -8.48 -23.76
CA ARG A 83 3.04 -9.26 -24.34
C ARG A 83 3.74 -8.39 -25.38
N ARG A 84 4.91 -7.88 -25.04
CA ARG A 84 5.66 -6.93 -25.86
C ARG A 84 6.33 -7.61 -27.03
N THR A 85 6.45 -6.90 -28.15
CA THR A 85 7.27 -7.36 -29.27
C THR A 85 8.76 -7.20 -28.96
N ALA A 86 9.62 -7.91 -29.68
CA ALA A 86 11.07 -7.70 -29.58
C ALA A 86 11.46 -6.23 -29.80
N SER A 87 10.84 -5.57 -30.79
CA SER A 87 11.08 -4.15 -31.08
C SER A 87 10.66 -3.21 -29.94
N GLU A 88 9.56 -3.49 -29.24
CA GLU A 88 9.12 -2.71 -28.09
C GLU A 88 10.07 -2.85 -26.90
N VAL A 89 10.59 -4.05 -26.67
CA VAL A 89 11.58 -4.35 -25.63
C VAL A 89 12.89 -3.63 -25.92
N ASP A 90 13.37 -3.71 -27.16
CA ASP A 90 14.62 -3.05 -27.56
C ASP A 90 14.50 -1.53 -27.50
N ALA A 91 13.36 -0.97 -27.94
CA ALA A 91 13.09 0.45 -27.79
C ALA A 91 13.10 0.88 -26.32
N ALA A 92 12.45 0.13 -25.42
CA ALA A 92 12.39 0.45 -23.99
C ALA A 92 13.78 0.44 -23.32
N LYS A 93 14.63 -0.53 -23.68
CA LYS A 93 16.00 -0.66 -23.16
C LYS A 93 16.93 0.47 -23.59
N ASN A 94 16.72 0.99 -24.81
CA ASN A 94 17.59 2.02 -25.40
C ASN A 94 17.18 3.46 -25.02
N VAL A 95 16.15 3.64 -24.20
CA VAL A 95 15.76 4.97 -23.69
C VAL A 95 16.85 5.52 -22.76
N LYS A 96 17.24 6.77 -22.98
CA LYS A 96 18.21 7.46 -22.14
C LYS A 96 17.60 7.79 -20.78
N LEU A 97 18.11 7.15 -19.72
CA LEU A 97 17.59 7.31 -18.36
C LEU A 97 17.65 8.75 -17.84
N ALA A 98 18.63 9.55 -18.29
CA ALA A 98 18.79 10.94 -17.88
C ALA A 98 17.70 11.89 -18.41
N GLU A 99 16.96 11.48 -19.45
CA GLU A 99 15.85 12.26 -20.02
C GLU A 99 14.51 11.94 -19.33
N LEU A 100 14.47 10.91 -18.47
CA LEU A 100 13.28 10.51 -17.75
C LEU A 100 13.09 11.33 -16.47
N LYS A 101 11.84 11.67 -16.19
CA LYS A 101 11.46 12.32 -14.91
C LYS A 101 11.70 11.40 -13.71
N ASP A 102 11.47 10.10 -13.90
CA ASP A 102 11.73 9.04 -12.91
C ASP A 102 12.66 8.00 -13.55
N PRO A 103 13.99 8.12 -13.37
CA PRO A 103 14.95 7.25 -14.02
C PRO A 103 14.86 5.80 -13.52
N GLN A 104 14.36 4.92 -14.38
CA GLN A 104 14.33 3.49 -14.12
C GLN A 104 14.61 2.71 -15.41
N SER A 105 15.50 1.70 -15.33
CA SER A 105 15.77 0.83 -16.46
C SER A 105 14.60 -0.12 -16.71
N ASP A 106 14.44 -0.60 -17.94
CA ASP A 106 13.38 -1.57 -18.26
C ASP A 106 13.57 -2.90 -17.50
N ALA A 107 14.84 -3.31 -17.31
CA ALA A 107 15.18 -4.56 -16.62
C ALA A 107 14.79 -4.55 -15.14
N ASP A 108 14.74 -3.38 -14.50
CA ASP A 108 14.32 -3.25 -13.10
C ASP A 108 12.78 -3.25 -12.94
N ARG A 109 12.04 -3.16 -14.05
CA ARG A 109 10.56 -3.06 -14.07
C ARG A 109 9.88 -4.38 -14.43
N VAL A 110 10.59 -5.28 -15.11
CA VAL A 110 10.04 -6.53 -15.63
C VAL A 110 10.87 -7.72 -15.18
N GLN A 111 10.22 -8.85 -14.94
CA GLN A 111 10.92 -10.11 -14.64
C GLN A 111 11.25 -10.90 -15.92
N LYS A 112 10.36 -10.81 -16.92
CA LYS A 112 10.53 -11.40 -18.24
C LYS A 112 10.36 -10.29 -19.28
N PRO A 113 11.36 -9.99 -20.13
CA PRO A 113 11.31 -8.83 -21.03
C PRO A 113 10.08 -8.79 -21.93
N GLU A 114 9.58 -9.93 -22.38
CA GLU A 114 8.38 -10.03 -23.22
C GLU A 114 7.08 -9.73 -22.46
N TRP A 115 7.08 -9.76 -21.12
CA TRP A 115 5.90 -9.52 -20.30
C TRP A 115 5.99 -8.22 -19.53
N LEU A 116 5.06 -7.32 -19.80
CA LEU A 116 4.88 -6.10 -19.04
C LEU A 116 3.54 -6.15 -18.30
N VAL A 117 3.61 -6.04 -16.97
CA VAL A 117 2.45 -6.04 -16.07
C VAL A 117 2.46 -4.73 -15.30
N LEU A 118 1.45 -3.90 -15.51
CA LEU A 118 1.34 -2.58 -14.90
C LEU A 118 0.01 -2.43 -14.18
N ILE A 119 0.02 -1.68 -13.08
CA ILE A 119 -1.21 -1.12 -12.53
C ILE A 119 -1.63 0.02 -13.46
N GLY A 120 -2.78 -0.13 -14.13
CA GLY A 120 -3.33 0.82 -15.11
C GLY A 120 -3.92 2.09 -14.49
N ILE A 121 -3.23 2.65 -13.50
CA ILE A 121 -3.64 3.84 -12.76
C ILE A 121 -2.57 4.91 -12.97
N CYS A 122 -2.96 6.02 -13.57
CA CYS A 122 -2.12 7.18 -13.76
C CYS A 122 -1.65 7.72 -12.41
N THR A 123 -0.34 7.89 -12.26
CA THR A 123 0.31 8.32 -11.01
C THR A 123 0.00 9.77 -10.63
N HIS A 124 -0.56 10.57 -11.55
CA HIS A 124 -0.98 11.93 -11.26
C HIS A 124 -2.19 11.98 -10.32
N LEU A 125 -3.35 11.50 -10.78
CA LEU A 125 -4.64 11.60 -10.04
C LEU A 125 -5.54 10.38 -10.24
N GLY A 126 -4.97 9.23 -10.62
CA GLY A 126 -5.68 7.96 -10.58
C GLY A 126 -6.58 7.62 -11.77
N CYS A 127 -6.63 8.45 -12.81
CA CYS A 127 -7.31 8.11 -14.06
C CYS A 127 -6.73 6.85 -14.71
N ILE A 128 -7.52 6.17 -15.56
CA ILE A 128 -7.07 4.99 -16.32
C ILE A 128 -6.51 5.45 -17.67
N PRO A 129 -5.22 5.23 -17.97
CA PRO A 129 -4.66 5.56 -19.29
C PRO A 129 -5.27 4.71 -20.42
N VAL A 130 -5.45 5.32 -21.58
CA VAL A 130 -5.83 4.63 -22.83
C VAL A 130 -4.57 4.14 -23.57
N GLY A 131 -4.74 3.18 -24.48
CA GLY A 131 -3.65 2.60 -25.28
C GLY A 131 -3.48 1.09 -25.10
N ASN A 132 -4.14 0.52 -24.09
CA ASN A 132 -4.08 -0.91 -23.82
C ASN A 132 -4.93 -1.73 -24.81
N LYS A 133 -6.08 -1.19 -25.24
CA LYS A 133 -6.92 -1.85 -26.26
C LYS A 133 -6.48 -1.42 -27.66
N SER A 134 -6.61 -2.33 -28.62
CA SER A 134 -6.39 -2.02 -30.03
C SER A 134 -7.29 -0.87 -30.50
N GLY A 135 -6.74 0.04 -31.30
CA GLY A 135 -7.43 1.23 -31.79
C GLY A 135 -7.46 2.43 -30.84
N GLN A 136 -6.94 2.31 -29.61
CA GLN A 136 -6.81 3.44 -28.69
C GLN A 136 -5.54 4.26 -28.97
N THR A 137 -5.59 5.56 -28.63
CA THR A 137 -4.43 6.45 -28.74
C THR A 137 -3.34 6.06 -27.73
N LYS A 138 -2.11 5.86 -28.20
CA LYS A 138 -0.97 5.44 -27.38
C LYS A 138 -0.04 6.59 -26.95
N GLY A 139 -0.43 7.82 -27.27
CA GLY A 139 0.41 8.99 -27.06
C GLY A 139 1.65 8.99 -27.94
N GLU A 140 2.56 9.93 -27.68
CA GLU A 140 3.78 10.16 -28.46
C GLU A 140 4.82 9.03 -28.32
N PHE A 141 4.87 8.38 -27.15
CA PHE A 141 5.87 7.36 -26.84
C PHE A 141 5.40 5.93 -27.12
N GLY A 142 4.24 5.76 -27.76
CA GLY A 142 3.75 4.46 -28.20
C GLY A 142 3.32 3.49 -27.08
N GLY A 143 3.23 3.96 -25.84
CA GLY A 143 2.71 3.21 -24.70
C GLY A 143 1.26 3.57 -24.39
N TRP A 144 1.06 4.45 -23.40
CA TRP A 144 -0.25 4.87 -22.94
C TRP A 144 -0.41 6.38 -22.88
N PHE A 145 -1.64 6.84 -23.01
CA PHE A 145 -1.99 8.25 -22.87
C PHE A 145 -3.10 8.43 -21.83
N CYS A 146 -2.91 9.35 -20.89
CA CYS A 146 -3.93 9.71 -19.91
C CYS A 146 -4.64 11.01 -20.32
N PRO A 147 -5.89 10.96 -20.81
CA PRO A 147 -6.58 12.14 -21.36
C PRO A 147 -6.95 13.18 -20.30
N CYS A 148 -6.95 12.83 -19.00
CA CYS A 148 -7.33 13.75 -17.92
C CYS A 148 -6.46 15.01 -17.87
N HIS A 149 -5.14 14.86 -17.96
CA HIS A 149 -4.18 15.96 -17.85
C HIS A 149 -2.97 15.78 -18.80
N GLY A 150 -3.08 14.89 -19.79
CA GLY A 150 -2.09 14.75 -20.85
C GLY A 150 -0.82 13.97 -20.51
N SER A 151 -0.82 13.14 -19.46
CA SER A 151 0.33 12.27 -19.15
C SER A 151 0.56 11.27 -20.28
N ARG A 152 1.81 11.10 -20.70
CA ARG A 152 2.24 10.19 -21.76
C ARG A 152 3.18 9.17 -21.14
N TYR A 153 2.94 7.90 -21.42
CA TYR A 153 3.73 6.79 -20.92
C TYR A 153 4.34 6.02 -22.10
N ASP A 154 5.57 5.54 -21.93
CA ASP A 154 6.27 4.76 -22.94
C ASP A 154 5.89 3.26 -22.91
N THR A 155 6.56 2.44 -23.73
CA THR A 155 6.35 0.99 -23.81
C THR A 155 6.85 0.19 -22.59
N SER A 156 7.37 0.86 -21.56
CA SER A 156 7.71 0.32 -20.23
C SER A 156 6.82 0.89 -19.11
N GLY A 157 5.88 1.78 -19.45
CA GLY A 157 4.98 2.44 -18.50
C GLY A 157 5.69 3.47 -17.62
N ARG A 158 6.76 4.08 -18.12
CA ARG A 158 7.48 5.19 -17.46
C ARG A 158 6.82 6.52 -17.79
#